data_AF-A0A538K075-F1
#
_entry.id   AF-A0A538K075-F1
#
_cell.length_a   1.000
_cell.length_b   1.000
_cell.length_c   1.000
_cell.angle_alpha   90.00
_cell.angle_beta   90.00
_cell.angle_gamma   90.00
#
_symmetry.space_group_name_H-M   'P 1'
#
loop_
_entity.id
_entity.type
_entity.pdbx_description
1 polymer ?
#
loop_
_entity_poly.entity_id
_entity_poly.type
_entity_poly.pdbx_seq_one_letter_code
_entity_poly.pdbx_strand_id
1 'polypeptide(L)'
;AAVIGAALAAKAAGAGHRRIAVELGRAAETVRGWLRRFAGRVEAVRVVFTGWCRALAADPVMPGPAGSVWADAIGALTAAAGALGTRFDTGEVPVWAMAAAISNGRLLAPGWPGRRSTRIDPDVS
;
A
#
# COMPACT_ATOMS: atom_id res chain seq x y z
N ALA A 1 -0.77 -6.05 -11.30
CA ALA A 1 -0.28 -5.37 -10.08
C ALA A 1 1.20 -5.65 -9.79
N ALA A 2 1.69 -6.89 -9.93
CA ALA A 2 3.04 -7.30 -9.51
C ALA A 2 4.20 -6.42 -9.99
N VAL A 3 4.25 -6.02 -11.28
CA VAL A 3 5.35 -5.18 -11.80
C VAL A 3 5.41 -3.80 -11.15
N ILE A 4 4.26 -3.14 -11.01
CA ILE A 4 4.17 -1.85 -10.32
C ILE A 4 4.56 -2.05 -8.85
N GLY A 5 4.06 -3.11 -8.22
CA GLY A 5 4.41 -3.50 -6.86
C GLY A 5 5.92 -3.65 -6.65
N ALA A 6 6.60 -4.36 -7.55
CA ALA A 6 8.05 -4.53 -7.52
C ALA A 6 8.78 -3.17 -7.58
N ALA A 7 8.32 -2.25 -8.42
CA ALA A 7 8.88 -0.90 -8.47
C ALA A 7 8.72 -0.13 -7.14
N LEU A 8 7.56 -0.28 -6.48
CA LEU A 8 7.28 0.36 -5.19
C LEU A 8 8.15 -0.23 -4.07
N ALA A 9 8.28 -1.56 -4.02
CA ALA A 9 9.14 -2.25 -3.05
C ALA A 9 10.61 -1.87 -3.24
N ALA A 10 11.11 -1.86 -4.48
CA ALA A 10 12.49 -1.46 -4.77
C ALA A 10 12.75 0.00 -4.37
N LYS A 11 11.78 0.91 -4.58
CA LYS A 11 11.89 2.29 -4.12
C LYS A 11 11.93 2.39 -2.59
N ALA A 12 11.12 1.61 -1.89
CA ALA A 12 11.14 1.56 -0.42
C ALA A 12 12.47 1.00 0.13
N ALA A 13 13.11 0.08 -0.60
CA ALA A 13 14.46 -0.41 -0.32
C ALA A 13 15.58 0.58 -0.72
N GLY A 14 15.25 1.79 -1.17
CA GLY A 14 16.22 2.85 -1.46
C GLY A 14 16.65 2.97 -2.93
N ALA A 15 16.14 2.15 -3.84
CA ALA A 15 16.53 2.21 -5.25
C ALA A 15 16.04 3.49 -5.96
N GLY A 16 16.86 4.00 -6.88
CA GLY A 16 16.52 5.12 -7.77
C GLY A 16 15.66 4.68 -8.96
N HIS A 17 14.76 5.56 -9.43
CA HIS A 17 13.80 5.24 -10.50
C HIS A 17 14.44 4.77 -11.82
N ARG A 18 15.63 5.27 -12.19
CA ARG A 18 16.36 4.82 -13.39
C ARG A 18 16.84 3.37 -13.27
N ARG A 19 17.39 3.00 -12.12
CA ARG A 19 17.82 1.63 -11.82
C ARG A 19 16.64 0.67 -11.86
N ILE A 20 15.55 1.03 -11.18
CA ILE A 20 14.29 0.26 -11.18
C ILE A 20 13.76 0.07 -12.61
N ALA A 21 13.82 1.12 -13.44
CA ALA A 21 13.34 1.06 -14.82
C ALA A 21 14.13 0.07 -15.69
N VAL A 22 15.46 0.05 -15.54
CA VAL A 22 16.33 -0.93 -16.20
C VAL A 22 15.99 -2.35 -15.74
N GLU A 23 15.95 -2.57 -14.42
CA GLU A 23 15.68 -3.90 -13.83
C GLU A 23 14.31 -4.46 -14.26
N LEU A 24 13.30 -3.60 -14.44
CA LEU A 24 11.94 -4.01 -14.81
C LEU A 24 11.66 -4.00 -16.33
N GLY A 25 12.62 -3.56 -17.15
CA GLY A 25 12.43 -3.40 -18.59
C GLY A 25 11.33 -2.39 -18.95
N ARG A 26 11.28 -1.25 -18.25
CA ARG A 26 10.25 -0.21 -18.43
C ARG A 26 10.87 1.14 -18.73
N ALA A 27 10.12 2.02 -19.39
CA ALA A 27 10.55 3.41 -19.58
C ALA A 27 10.71 4.13 -18.23
N ALA A 28 11.80 4.87 -18.06
CA ALA A 28 12.11 5.57 -16.82
C ALA A 28 11.01 6.56 -16.40
N GLU A 29 10.40 7.27 -17.35
CA GLU A 29 9.28 8.19 -17.08
C GLU A 29 8.01 7.47 -16.61
N THR A 30 7.78 6.23 -17.08
CA THR A 30 6.65 5.41 -16.61
C THR A 30 6.85 5.03 -15.14
N VAL A 31 8.04 4.53 -14.79
CA VAL A 31 8.39 4.20 -13.40
C VAL A 31 8.30 5.45 -12.53
N ARG A 32 8.92 6.56 -12.95
CA ARG A 32 8.84 7.85 -12.24
C ARG A 32 7.38 8.28 -12.01
N GLY A 33 6.52 8.12 -13.01
CA GLY A 33 5.10 8.41 -12.92
C GLY A 33 4.36 7.53 -11.90
N TRP A 34 4.68 6.24 -11.80
CA TRP A 34 4.12 5.36 -10.75
C TRP A 34 4.61 5.77 -9.37
N LEU A 35 5.92 5.98 -9.21
CA LEU A 35 6.52 6.35 -7.93
C LEU A 35 5.98 7.69 -7.42
N ARG A 36 5.84 8.70 -8.30
CA ARG A 36 5.25 9.99 -7.95
C ARG A 36 3.81 9.85 -7.45
N ARG A 37 3.00 9.01 -8.12
CA ARG A 37 1.61 8.79 -7.69
C ARG A 37 1.56 8.09 -6.33
N PHE A 38 2.42 7.11 -6.10
CA PHE A 38 2.47 6.44 -4.79
C PHE A 38 3.00 7.35 -3.69
N ALA A 39 4.00 8.20 -3.97
CA ALA A 39 4.54 9.16 -3.01
C ALA A 39 3.43 10.04 -2.40
N GLY A 40 2.48 10.50 -3.22
CA GLY A 40 1.33 11.28 -2.75
C GLY A 40 0.30 10.49 -1.93
N ARG A 41 0.52 9.19 -1.68
CA ARG A 41 -0.42 8.27 -1.04
C ARG A 41 0.21 7.40 0.06
N VAL A 42 1.52 7.47 0.28
CA VAL A 42 2.24 6.62 1.24
C VAL A 42 1.57 6.58 2.62
N GLU A 43 1.13 7.73 3.12
CA GLU A 43 0.47 7.81 4.41
C GLU A 43 -0.93 7.17 4.40
N ALA A 44 -1.71 7.41 3.35
CA ALA A 44 -3.01 6.80 3.21
C ALA A 44 -2.92 5.26 3.08
N VAL A 45 -1.91 4.77 2.35
CA VAL A 45 -1.58 3.34 2.28
C VAL A 45 -1.23 2.83 3.66
N ARG A 46 -0.28 3.46 4.36
CA ARG A 46 0.10 3.09 5.72
C ARG A 46 -1.12 2.96 6.63
N VAL A 47 -1.97 3.97 6.70
CA VAL A 47 -3.17 3.99 7.55
C VAL A 47 -4.16 2.89 7.19
N VAL A 48 -4.52 2.75 5.90
CA VAL A 48 -5.53 1.77 5.47
C VAL A 48 -5.06 0.34 5.76
N PHE A 49 -3.82 0.00 5.40
CA PHE A 49 -3.33 -1.37 5.58
C PHE A 49 -2.99 -1.69 7.04
N THR A 50 -2.61 -0.69 7.84
CA THR A 50 -2.54 -0.81 9.30
C THR A 50 -3.90 -1.15 9.90
N GLY A 51 -4.97 -0.49 9.43
CA GLY A 51 -6.35 -0.81 9.84
C GLY A 51 -6.78 -2.22 9.47
N TRP A 52 -6.44 -2.70 8.27
CA TRP A 52 -6.67 -4.08 7.86
C TRP A 52 -5.87 -5.09 8.69
N CYS A 53 -4.59 -4.83 8.96
CA CYS A 53 -3.76 -5.67 9.83
C CYS A 53 -4.44 -5.84 11.20
N ARG A 54 -4.88 -4.73 11.81
CA ARG A 54 -5.63 -4.75 13.08
C ARG A 54 -6.94 -5.53 12.99
N ALA A 55 -7.70 -5.39 11.90
CA ALA A 55 -8.98 -6.07 11.75
C ALA A 55 -8.85 -7.58 11.52
N LEU A 56 -7.71 -8.02 10.98
CA LEU A 56 -7.46 -9.42 10.62
C LEU A 56 -6.78 -10.20 11.75
N ALA A 57 -5.98 -9.55 12.59
CA ALA A 57 -5.28 -10.20 13.68
C ALA A 57 -6.11 -10.22 14.97
N ALA A 58 -6.16 -11.38 15.64
CA ALA A 58 -6.79 -11.53 16.95
C ALA A 58 -6.01 -10.78 18.05
N ASP A 59 -4.68 -10.74 17.94
CA ASP A 59 -3.77 -9.89 18.73
C ASP A 59 -2.73 -9.26 17.78
N PRO A 60 -2.94 -8.01 17.33
CA PRO A 60 -2.10 -7.39 16.31
C PRO A 60 -0.78 -6.88 16.86
N VAL A 61 0.33 -7.48 16.40
CA VAL A 61 1.63 -6.81 16.46
C VAL A 61 1.68 -5.77 15.35
N MET A 62 1.58 -4.50 15.74
CA MET A 62 1.59 -3.40 14.78
C MET A 62 2.97 -3.24 14.13
N PRO A 63 3.05 -2.99 12.80
CA PRO A 63 4.32 -2.74 12.15
C PRO A 63 4.98 -1.49 12.77
N GLY A 64 6.20 -1.67 13.28
CA GLY A 64 7.02 -0.59 13.80
C GLY A 64 7.61 0.30 12.70
N PRO A 65 8.26 1.42 13.06
CA PRO A 65 8.91 2.31 12.10
C PRO A 65 9.98 1.58 11.28
N ALA A 66 9.92 1.70 9.95
CA ALA A 66 10.80 1.03 8.99
C ALA A 66 11.86 1.98 8.38
N GLY A 67 12.02 3.17 8.94
CA GLY A 67 13.08 4.12 8.58
C GLY A 67 12.75 5.08 7.43
N SER A 68 11.59 4.96 6.79
CA SER A 68 11.05 5.97 5.87
C SER A 68 9.54 5.80 5.67
N VAL A 69 8.82 6.87 5.28
CA VAL A 69 7.38 6.79 4.97
C VAL A 69 7.05 5.79 3.85
N TRP A 70 8.00 5.53 2.95
CA TRP A 70 7.86 4.50 1.92
C TRP A 70 7.98 3.10 2.52
N ALA A 71 8.99 2.87 3.34
CA ALA A 71 9.19 1.61 4.02
C ALA A 71 8.03 1.30 4.98
N ASP A 72 7.50 2.30 5.68
CA ASP A 72 6.34 2.15 6.58
C ASP A 72 5.08 1.74 5.80
N ALA A 73 4.84 2.35 4.64
CA ALA A 73 3.69 2.02 3.80
C ALA A 73 3.79 0.58 3.24
N ILE A 74 4.98 0.17 2.79
CA ILE A 74 5.22 -1.21 2.33
C ILE A 74 5.16 -2.20 3.50
N GLY A 75 5.67 -1.84 4.67
CA GLY A 75 5.58 -2.65 5.88
C GLY A 75 4.13 -2.91 6.29
N ALA A 76 3.27 -1.89 6.25
CA ALA A 76 1.84 -2.05 6.52
C ALA A 76 1.13 -2.98 5.52
N LEU A 77 1.48 -2.89 4.23
CA LEU A 77 0.99 -3.80 3.19
C LEU A 77 1.36 -5.26 3.47
N THR A 78 2.63 -5.51 3.78
CA THR A 78 3.15 -6.85 4.09
C THR A 78 2.55 -7.40 5.38
N ALA A 79 2.43 -6.57 6.42
CA ALA A 79 1.82 -6.95 7.69
C ALA A 79 0.34 -7.37 7.52
N ALA A 80 -0.43 -6.61 6.74
CA ALA A 80 -1.81 -6.98 6.43
C ALA A 80 -1.91 -8.30 5.65
N ALA A 81 -0.99 -8.55 4.72
CA ALA A 81 -0.95 -9.81 3.96
C ALA A 81 -0.62 -11.00 4.87
N GLY A 82 0.34 -10.85 5.79
CA GLY A 82 0.66 -11.85 6.80
C GLY A 82 -0.53 -12.12 7.73
N ALA A 83 -1.18 -11.07 8.22
CA ALA A 83 -2.37 -11.20 9.05
C ALA A 83 -3.52 -11.93 8.32
N LEU A 84 -3.72 -11.65 7.03
CA LEU A 84 -4.71 -12.35 6.21
C LEU A 84 -4.38 -13.85 6.09
N GLY A 85 -3.12 -14.16 5.78
CA GLY A 85 -2.63 -15.54 5.65
C GLY A 85 -2.84 -16.35 6.92
N THR A 86 -2.46 -15.78 8.08
CA THR A 86 -2.65 -16.40 9.39
C THR A 86 -4.14 -16.56 9.74
N ARG A 87 -4.97 -15.55 9.47
CA ARG A 87 -6.39 -15.57 9.87
C ARG A 87 -7.21 -16.64 9.15
N PHE A 88 -6.86 -16.93 7.89
CA PHE A 88 -7.62 -17.85 7.04
C PHE A 88 -6.87 -19.14 6.70
N ASP A 89 -5.70 -19.37 7.30
CA ASP A 89 -4.85 -20.54 7.06
C ASP A 89 -4.55 -20.78 5.57
N THR A 90 -4.33 -19.69 4.83
CA THR A 90 -4.12 -19.73 3.37
C THR A 90 -2.64 -19.78 2.98
N GLY A 91 -1.72 -19.74 3.95
CA GLY A 91 -0.29 -19.61 3.69
C GLY A 91 0.10 -18.21 3.15
N GLU A 92 1.07 -18.17 2.23
CA GLU A 92 1.61 -16.91 1.69
C GLU A 92 0.59 -16.18 0.81
N VAL A 93 0.17 -14.99 1.25
CA VAL A 93 -0.72 -14.11 0.50
C VAL A 93 0.08 -13.19 -0.42
N PRO A 94 -0.20 -13.16 -1.74
CA PRO A 94 0.44 -12.22 -2.65
C PRO A 94 0.06 -10.77 -2.32
N VAL A 95 0.98 -10.05 -1.66
CA VAL A 95 0.81 -8.67 -1.16
C VAL A 95 0.14 -7.75 -2.18
N TRP A 96 0.60 -7.78 -3.43
CA TRP A 96 0.11 -6.89 -4.48
C TRP A 96 -1.26 -7.26 -5.02
N ALA A 97 -1.68 -8.52 -4.92
CA ALA A 97 -3.03 -8.94 -5.27
C ALA A 97 -4.01 -8.49 -4.18
N MET A 98 -3.66 -8.69 -2.90
CA MET A 98 -4.44 -8.19 -1.77
C MET A 98 -4.57 -6.65 -1.83
N ALA A 99 -3.47 -5.94 -2.11
CA ALA A 99 -3.49 -4.50 -2.25
C ALA A 99 -4.41 -4.03 -3.38
N ALA A 100 -4.39 -4.74 -4.52
CA ALA A 100 -5.29 -4.45 -5.63
C ALA A 100 -6.75 -4.72 -5.25
N ALA A 101 -7.04 -5.81 -4.54
CA ALA A 101 -8.39 -6.13 -4.07
C ALA A 101 -8.92 -5.07 -3.10
N ILE A 102 -8.18 -4.75 -2.04
CA ILE A 102 -8.57 -3.74 -1.03
C ILE A 102 -8.73 -2.35 -1.66
N SER A 103 -7.86 -2.00 -2.61
CA SER A 103 -7.95 -0.71 -3.28
C SER A 103 -8.93 -0.68 -4.46
N ASN A 104 -9.56 -1.79 -4.84
CA ASN A 104 -10.31 -1.92 -6.10
C ASN A 104 -9.48 -1.48 -7.32
N GLY A 105 -8.19 -1.82 -7.35
CA GLY A 105 -7.24 -1.43 -8.40
C GLY A 105 -6.85 0.06 -8.40
N ARG A 106 -7.32 0.85 -7.42
CA ARG A 106 -7.16 2.31 -7.38
C ARG A 106 -6.01 2.81 -6.50
N LEU A 107 -5.07 1.93 -6.12
CA LEU A 107 -3.95 2.27 -5.23
C LEU A 107 -3.14 3.50 -5.73
N LEU A 108 -3.02 3.70 -7.05
CA LEU A 108 -2.35 4.86 -7.64
C LEU A 108 -3.31 5.93 -8.20
N ALA A 109 -4.62 5.69 -8.14
CA ALA A 109 -5.62 6.56 -8.75
C ALA A 109 -5.85 7.84 -7.91
N PRO A 110 -6.13 9.00 -8.53
CA PRO A 110 -6.58 10.21 -7.84
C PRO A 110 -7.70 9.92 -6.84
N GLY A 111 -7.58 10.48 -5.64
CA GLY A 111 -8.63 10.44 -4.63
C GLY A 111 -8.75 9.16 -3.80
N TRP A 112 -8.02 8.08 -4.06
CA TRP A 112 -8.00 6.91 -3.17
C TRP A 112 -7.31 7.23 -1.83
N PRO A 113 -7.79 6.74 -0.67
CA PRO A 113 -8.89 5.78 -0.42
C PRO A 113 -10.32 6.35 -0.43
N GLY A 114 -10.51 7.54 -0.98
CA GLY A 114 -11.75 8.31 -0.90
C GLY A 114 -11.65 9.29 0.26
N ARG A 115 -12.04 10.55 0.03
CA ARG A 115 -12.30 11.46 1.16
C ARG A 115 -13.54 10.88 1.85
N ARG A 116 -13.44 10.47 3.12
CA ARG A 116 -14.65 10.22 3.92
C ARG A 116 -15.43 11.53 3.88
N SER A 117 -16.52 11.57 3.12
CA SER A 117 -17.50 12.65 3.26
C SER A 117 -18.09 12.44 4.64
N THR A 118 -17.60 13.16 5.64
CA THR A 118 -18.34 13.36 6.87
C THR A 118 -19.64 14.04 6.42
N ARG A 119 -20.70 13.26 6.27
CA ARG A 119 -22.04 13.81 6.23
C ARG A 119 -22.29 14.31 7.65
N ILE A 120 -21.92 15.56 7.90
CA ILE A 120 -22.55 16.34 8.95
C ILE A 120 -23.93 16.60 8.37
N ASP A 121 -24.93 15.85 8.81
CA ASP A 121 -26.31 16.28 8.65
C ASP A 121 -26.47 17.49 9.60
N PRO A 122 -26.61 18.72 9.10
CA PRO A 122 -27.11 19.78 9.95
C PRO A 122 -28.61 19.56 10.08
N ASP A 123 -29.09 19.70 11.30
CA ASP A 123 -30.47 20.01 11.64
C ASP A 123 -31.44 18.82 11.78
N VAL A 124 -31.62 18.42 13.05
CA VAL A 124 -32.95 18.02 13.53
C VAL A 124 -33.30 19.03 14.60
N SER A 125 -34.08 20.04 14.21
CA SER A 125 -34.84 20.91 15.11
C SER A 125 -36.08 20.20 15.63
#